data_AF-A0A136M5Z8-F1
#
_entry.id   AF-A0A136M5Z8-F1
#
_cell.length_a   1.000
_cell.length_b   1.000
_cell.length_c   1.000
_cell.angle_alpha   90.00
_cell.angle_beta   90.00
_cell.angle_gamma   90.00
#
_symmetry.space_group_name_H-M   'P 1'
#
loop_
_entity.id
_entity.type
_entity.pdbx_description
1 polymer ?
#
loop_
_entity_poly.entity_id
_entity_poly.type
_entity_poly.pdbx_seq_one_letter_code
_entity_poly.pdbx_strand_id
1 'polypeptide(L)'
;MPDFIKNWNETYAFPKLRIATTKEMMEEFEKRYASQIPTYRGDFTPYWEDGAASSALETGLNRKSADRLVQAETLWCMLMPARDSISIFDSAWRKIVLFSEHTWGAASSKTHPDSELTKSIWKVKQSFALDGDTETTTLLNMALKTISTDEPTIRAFQIINTTSWNRTDLVTLPANWNLADSRITDEVGKPVITQRLQNGEVAFVARDIPALGSKNII
;
A
#
# COMPACT_ATOMS: atom_id res chain seq x y z
N MET A 1 38.38 -0.48 16.74
CA MET A 1 38.11 -1.61 15.82
C MET A 1 39.32 -1.92 14.92
N PRO A 2 39.98 -0.94 14.26
CA PRO A 2 41.21 -1.20 13.49
C PRO A 2 42.38 -1.74 14.34
N ASP A 3 42.62 -1.17 15.52
CA ASP A 3 43.73 -1.61 16.39
C ASP A 3 43.54 -3.03 16.94
N PHE A 4 42.30 -3.41 17.23
CA PHE A 4 41.96 -4.78 17.63
C PHE A 4 42.32 -5.78 16.53
N ILE A 5 41.94 -5.48 15.29
CA ILE A 5 42.22 -6.34 14.13
C ILE A 5 43.73 -6.43 13.87
N LYS A 6 44.45 -5.31 13.97
CA LYS A 6 45.91 -5.28 13.85
C LYS A 6 46.56 -6.15 14.93
N ASN A 7 46.23 -5.92 16.20
CA ASN A 7 46.80 -6.67 17.32
C ASN A 7 46.48 -8.17 17.21
N TRP A 8 45.26 -8.54 16.82
CA TRP A 8 44.89 -9.95 16.58
C TRP A 8 45.77 -10.57 15.49
N ASN A 9 45.93 -9.88 14.36
CA ASN A 9 46.72 -10.37 13.23
C ASN A 9 48.22 -10.43 13.53
N GLU A 10 48.72 -9.61 14.44
CA GLU A 10 50.10 -9.65 14.94
C GLU A 10 50.32 -10.77 15.96
N THR A 11 49.32 -11.01 16.83
CA THR A 11 49.40 -12.01 17.91
C THR A 11 49.18 -13.44 17.42
N TYR A 12 48.21 -13.66 16.53
CA TYR A 12 47.79 -14.99 16.13
C TYR A 12 48.19 -15.32 14.68
N ALA A 13 48.63 -16.56 14.47
CA ALA A 13 48.95 -17.06 13.13
C ALA A 13 47.68 -17.16 12.24
N PHE A 14 46.56 -17.66 12.78
CA PHE A 14 45.26 -17.74 12.10
C PHE A 14 44.09 -17.76 13.11
N PRO A 15 42.86 -17.36 12.71
CA PRO A 15 42.52 -16.74 11.42
C PRO A 15 43.05 -15.30 11.31
N LYS A 16 43.28 -14.82 10.09
CA LYS A 16 43.56 -13.40 9.83
C LYS A 16 42.25 -12.65 9.65
N LEU A 17 42.05 -11.59 10.42
CA LEU A 17 40.89 -10.71 10.34
C LEU A 17 41.12 -9.62 9.30
N ARG A 18 40.08 -9.31 8.52
CA ARG A 18 40.09 -8.23 7.51
C ARG A 18 38.86 -7.36 7.71
N ILE A 19 39.03 -6.04 7.71
CA ILE A 19 37.92 -5.11 7.56
C ILE A 19 37.51 -5.18 6.09
N ALA A 20 36.28 -5.62 5.84
CA ALA A 20 35.74 -5.79 4.50
C ALA A 20 34.32 -5.23 4.44
N THR A 21 33.93 -4.80 3.24
CA THR A 21 32.55 -4.51 2.90
C THR A 21 31.76 -5.80 2.70
N THR A 22 30.42 -5.72 2.77
CA THR A 22 29.55 -6.85 2.42
C THR A 22 29.83 -7.37 1.01
N LYS A 23 30.11 -6.47 0.06
CA LYS A 23 30.45 -6.83 -1.32
C LYS A 23 31.70 -7.69 -1.41
N GLU A 24 32.81 -7.24 -0.83
CA GLU A 24 34.08 -7.99 -0.87
C GLU A 24 33.94 -9.37 -0.20
N MET A 25 33.17 -9.45 0.89
CA MET A 25 32.90 -10.72 1.57
C MET A 25 32.10 -11.67 0.67
N MET A 26 31.01 -11.19 0.05
CA MET A 26 30.16 -12.01 -0.82
C MET A 26 30.90 -12.48 -2.08
N GLU A 27 31.71 -11.61 -2.71
CA GLU A 27 32.52 -11.97 -3.89
C GLU A 27 33.54 -13.06 -3.58
N GLU A 28 34.26 -12.96 -2.45
CA GLU A 28 35.20 -14.00 -2.02
C GLU A 28 34.49 -15.30 -1.60
N PHE A 29 33.32 -15.21 -0.99
CA PHE A 29 32.51 -16.37 -0.63
C PHE A 29 32.04 -17.13 -1.87
N GLU A 30 31.45 -16.42 -2.84
CA GLU A 30 31.00 -17.00 -4.10
C GLU A 30 32.16 -17.65 -4.87
N LYS A 31 33.29 -16.95 -5.01
CA LYS A 31 34.48 -17.48 -5.70
C LYS A 31 34.97 -18.82 -5.13
N ARG A 32 34.88 -19.01 -3.81
CA ARG A 32 35.38 -20.21 -3.13
C ARG A 32 34.36 -21.34 -3.06
N TYR A 33 33.08 -20.99 -2.91
CA TYR A 33 32.07 -21.95 -2.48
C TYR A 33 30.86 -22.06 -3.42
N ALA A 34 30.76 -21.28 -4.50
CA ALA A 34 29.59 -21.30 -5.39
C ALA A 34 29.20 -22.71 -5.87
N SER A 35 30.18 -23.54 -6.25
CA SER A 35 29.93 -24.92 -6.71
C SER A 35 29.49 -25.89 -5.62
N GLN A 36 29.52 -25.48 -4.35
CA GLN A 36 29.17 -26.30 -3.18
C GLN A 36 27.86 -25.86 -2.53
N ILE A 37 27.28 -24.72 -2.95
CA ILE A 37 26.06 -24.18 -2.35
C ILE A 37 24.84 -24.87 -2.98
N PRO A 38 23.97 -25.54 -2.20
CA PRO A 38 22.75 -26.13 -2.72
C PRO A 38 21.77 -25.05 -3.19
N THR A 39 21.01 -25.36 -4.25
CA THR A 39 19.92 -24.51 -4.73
C THR A 39 18.59 -25.02 -4.20
N TYR A 40 17.80 -24.10 -3.61
CA TYR A 40 16.43 -24.35 -3.17
C TYR A 40 15.47 -23.45 -3.94
N ARG A 41 14.20 -23.87 -4.08
CA ARG A 41 13.16 -23.11 -4.78
C ARG A 41 11.86 -23.12 -3.98
N GLY A 42 11.20 -21.98 -3.91
CA GLY A 42 9.95 -21.76 -3.18
C GLY A 42 10.06 -20.56 -2.24
N ASP A 43 9.02 -20.34 -1.46
CA ASP A 43 9.01 -19.30 -0.45
C ASP A 43 9.77 -19.77 0.80
N PHE A 44 10.58 -18.88 1.36
CA PHE A 44 11.26 -19.11 2.63
C PHE A 44 10.53 -18.32 3.72
N THR A 45 9.47 -18.93 4.27
CA THR A 45 8.57 -18.29 5.25
C THR A 45 8.97 -18.66 6.69
N PRO A 46 9.68 -17.80 7.42
CA PRO A 46 10.03 -18.06 8.81
C PRO A 46 8.82 -17.87 9.74
N TYR A 47 8.92 -18.41 10.96
CA TYR A 47 7.94 -18.16 12.03
C TYR A 47 7.82 -16.69 12.46
N TRP A 48 8.70 -15.80 11.98
CA TRP A 48 8.69 -14.37 12.34
C TRP A 48 7.52 -13.59 11.74
N GLU A 49 6.80 -14.17 10.79
CA GLU A 49 5.61 -13.57 10.18
C GLU A 49 4.41 -13.46 11.15
N ASP A 50 4.44 -14.18 12.28
CA ASP A 50 3.45 -14.07 13.36
C ASP A 50 3.30 -12.64 13.92
N GLY A 51 4.32 -11.79 13.73
CA GLY A 51 4.23 -10.35 14.02
C GLY A 51 3.02 -9.72 13.35
N ALA A 52 2.81 -9.96 12.05
CA ALA A 52 1.70 -9.38 11.29
C ALA A 52 0.33 -9.74 11.86
N ALA A 53 0.17 -10.97 12.35
CA ALA A 53 -1.07 -11.42 12.99
C ALA A 53 -1.36 -10.66 14.31
N SER A 54 -0.32 -10.28 15.06
CA SER A 54 -0.46 -9.53 16.31
C SER A 54 -1.02 -8.10 16.13
N SER A 55 -0.99 -7.56 14.91
CA SER A 55 -1.62 -6.29 14.54
C SER A 55 -2.37 -6.39 13.22
N ALA A 56 -3.23 -7.41 13.13
CA ALA A 56 -4.02 -7.70 11.93
C ALA A 56 -4.90 -6.52 11.49
N LEU A 57 -5.40 -5.72 12.44
CA LEU A 57 -6.21 -4.53 12.16
C LEU A 57 -5.41 -3.49 11.38
N GLU A 58 -4.27 -3.06 11.92
CA GLU A 58 -3.39 -2.07 11.31
C GLU A 58 -2.79 -2.59 10.01
N THR A 59 -2.48 -3.89 9.95
CA THR A 59 -1.98 -4.54 8.72
C THR A 59 -3.04 -4.49 7.62
N GLY A 60 -4.29 -4.81 7.94
CA GLY A 60 -5.40 -4.70 7.01
C GLY A 60 -5.67 -3.25 6.59
N LEU A 61 -5.56 -2.31 7.52
CA LEU A 61 -5.68 -0.88 7.24
C LEU A 61 -4.57 -0.40 6.30
N ASN A 62 -3.31 -0.69 6.61
CA ASN A 62 -2.16 -0.28 5.80
C ASN A 62 -2.21 -0.86 4.38
N ARG A 63 -2.70 -2.09 4.22
CA ARG A 63 -2.92 -2.69 2.89
C ARG A 63 -3.95 -1.91 2.08
N LYS A 64 -5.10 -1.57 2.69
CA LYS A 64 -6.12 -0.73 2.06
C LYS A 64 -5.57 0.67 1.73
N SER A 65 -4.76 1.24 2.61
CA SER A 65 -4.09 2.53 2.39
C SER A 65 -3.13 2.51 1.22
N ALA A 66 -2.34 1.44 1.07
CA ALA A 66 -1.47 1.24 -0.09
C ALA A 66 -2.27 1.14 -1.40
N ASP A 67 -3.31 0.30 -1.42
CA ASP A 67 -4.19 0.17 -2.60
C ASP A 67 -4.86 1.50 -2.96
N ARG A 68 -5.29 2.27 -1.95
CA ARG A 68 -5.88 3.60 -2.12
C ARG A 68 -4.87 4.61 -2.66
N LEU A 69 -3.64 4.60 -2.15
CA LEU A 69 -2.60 5.54 -2.56
C LEU A 69 -2.22 5.35 -4.03
N VAL A 70 -2.06 4.09 -4.47
CA VAL A 70 -1.81 3.76 -5.88
C VAL A 70 -2.95 4.26 -6.77
N GLN A 71 -4.19 4.08 -6.36
CA GLN A 71 -5.35 4.59 -7.10
C GLN A 71 -5.37 6.13 -7.15
N ALA A 72 -5.12 6.78 -6.01
CA ALA A 72 -5.08 8.23 -5.91
C ALA A 72 -3.97 8.84 -6.77
N GLU A 73 -2.78 8.25 -6.77
CA GLU A 73 -1.63 8.69 -7.57
C GLU A 73 -1.90 8.49 -9.07
N THR A 74 -2.43 7.32 -9.44
CA THR A 74 -2.84 7.05 -10.82
C THR A 74 -3.87 8.06 -11.30
N LEU A 75 -4.90 8.31 -10.51
CA LEU A 75 -5.94 9.28 -10.81
C LEU A 75 -5.37 10.71 -10.91
N TRP A 76 -4.46 11.07 -10.00
CA TRP A 76 -3.76 12.36 -10.03
C TRP A 76 -3.01 12.56 -11.35
N CYS A 77 -2.24 11.56 -11.79
CA CYS A 77 -1.51 11.62 -13.06
C CYS A 77 -2.45 11.67 -14.27
N MET A 78 -3.58 10.96 -14.23
CA MET A 78 -4.58 10.99 -15.31
C MET A 78 -5.26 12.36 -15.43
N LEU A 79 -5.63 12.98 -14.31
CA LEU A 79 -6.43 14.21 -14.29
C LEU A 79 -5.58 15.49 -14.29
N MET A 80 -4.35 15.42 -13.78
CA MET A 80 -3.46 16.57 -13.60
C MET A 80 -2.01 16.23 -14.02
N PRO A 81 -1.76 15.82 -15.28
CA PRO A 81 -0.46 15.33 -15.73
C PRO A 81 0.68 16.36 -15.62
N ALA A 82 0.36 17.66 -15.56
CA ALA A 82 1.35 18.72 -15.39
C ALA A 82 1.73 19.02 -13.93
N ARG A 83 1.06 18.41 -12.94
CA ARG A 83 1.34 18.61 -11.52
C ARG A 83 2.26 17.51 -11.00
N ASP A 84 3.20 17.90 -10.15
CA ASP A 84 4.11 16.96 -9.49
C ASP A 84 3.34 16.00 -8.58
N SER A 85 3.40 14.70 -8.88
CA SER A 85 2.84 13.66 -8.02
C SER A 85 3.83 13.19 -6.95
N ILE A 86 5.14 13.26 -7.22
CA ILE A 86 6.15 12.64 -6.34
C ILE A 86 6.15 13.34 -4.99
N SER A 87 6.31 14.67 -4.96
CA SER A 87 6.37 15.41 -3.70
C SER A 87 5.06 15.36 -2.91
N ILE A 88 3.92 15.29 -3.61
CA ILE A 88 2.59 15.26 -2.98
C ILE A 88 2.32 13.92 -2.29
N PHE A 89 2.83 12.82 -2.83
CA PHE A 89 2.54 11.47 -2.36
C PHE A 89 3.65 10.88 -1.47
N ASP A 90 4.86 11.45 -1.47
CA ASP A 90 6.04 10.96 -0.73
C ASP A 90 5.76 10.69 0.75
N SER A 91 5.12 11.66 1.42
CA SER A 91 4.80 11.57 2.86
C SER A 91 3.87 10.40 3.18
N ALA A 92 2.88 10.11 2.32
CA ALA A 92 1.96 8.99 2.48
C ALA A 92 2.66 7.65 2.21
N TRP A 93 3.47 7.58 1.15
CA TRP A 93 4.29 6.41 0.85
C TRP A 93 5.25 6.08 1.99
N ARG A 94 5.91 7.10 2.55
CA ARG A 94 6.81 6.93 3.69
C ARG A 94 6.09 6.32 4.89
N LYS A 95 4.87 6.75 5.22
CA LYS A 95 4.09 6.17 6.34
C LYS A 95 3.73 4.71 6.07
N ILE A 96 3.24 4.40 4.87
CA ILE A 96 2.90 3.02 4.49
C ILE A 96 4.11 2.09 4.61
N VAL A 97 5.27 2.54 4.12
CA VAL A 97 6.53 1.77 4.17
C VAL A 97 7.04 1.65 5.61
N LEU A 98 6.95 2.71 6.43
CA LEU A 98 7.39 2.67 7.82
C LEU A 98 6.53 1.75 8.69
N PHE A 99 5.22 1.64 8.42
CA PHE A 99 4.40 0.62 9.07
C PHE A 99 4.85 -0.80 8.67
N SER A 100 5.17 -1.00 7.38
CA SER A 100 5.63 -2.28 6.82
C SER A 100 7.07 -2.65 7.17
N GLU A 101 7.80 -1.81 7.91
CA GLU A 101 9.16 -2.13 8.36
C GLU A 101 9.15 -3.39 9.25
N HIS A 102 10.19 -4.23 9.11
CA HIS A 102 10.19 -5.60 9.65
C HIS A 102 10.19 -5.67 11.18
N THR A 103 10.69 -4.65 11.89
CA THR A 103 10.73 -4.63 13.35
C THR A 103 9.33 -4.40 13.89
N TRP A 104 8.69 -5.45 14.38
CA TRP A 104 7.26 -5.38 14.72
C TRP A 104 6.94 -4.65 16.01
N GLY A 105 7.78 -4.80 17.02
CA GLY A 105 7.58 -4.23 18.35
C GLY A 105 8.86 -4.26 19.18
N ALA A 106 8.74 -3.86 20.45
CA ALA A 106 9.85 -3.89 21.37
C ALA A 106 10.35 -5.33 21.61
N ALA A 107 11.65 -5.49 21.88
CA ALA A 107 12.21 -6.79 22.28
C ALA A 107 11.50 -7.38 23.53
N SER A 108 10.95 -6.51 24.38
CA SER A 108 10.16 -6.84 25.57
C SER A 108 8.68 -7.12 25.29
N SER A 109 8.18 -7.04 24.05
CA SER A 109 6.74 -7.15 23.75
C SER A 109 6.09 -8.44 24.25
N LYS A 110 6.86 -9.53 24.36
CA LYS A 110 6.35 -10.82 24.87
C LYS A 110 6.43 -10.94 26.39
N THR A 111 7.48 -10.41 27.00
CA THR A 111 7.77 -10.60 28.43
C THR A 111 7.21 -9.48 29.30
N HIS A 112 7.15 -8.26 28.77
CA HIS A 112 6.61 -7.06 29.41
C HIS A 112 5.72 -6.29 28.42
N PRO A 113 4.60 -6.89 27.98
CA PRO A 113 3.70 -6.29 27.00
C PRO A 113 3.15 -4.94 27.48
N ASP A 114 2.94 -4.80 28.79
CA ASP A 114 2.35 -3.62 29.39
C ASP A 114 3.35 -2.52 29.78
N SER A 115 4.65 -2.74 29.55
CA SER A 115 5.66 -1.74 29.87
C SER A 115 5.50 -0.48 29.00
N GLU A 116 5.87 0.67 29.56
CA GLU A 116 5.86 1.95 28.85
C GLU A 116 6.70 1.91 27.57
N LEU A 117 7.83 1.21 27.58
CA LEU A 117 8.67 1.02 26.39
C LEU A 117 7.92 0.27 25.29
N THR A 118 7.30 -0.87 25.61
CA THR A 118 6.53 -1.65 24.64
C THR A 118 5.38 -0.83 24.06
N LYS A 119 4.60 -0.16 24.93
CA LYS A 119 3.44 0.64 24.52
C LYS A 119 3.83 1.85 23.67
N SER A 120 4.91 2.55 24.02
CA SER A 120 5.36 3.74 23.29
C SER A 120 5.90 3.40 21.90
N ILE A 121 6.72 2.34 21.77
CA ILE A 121 7.19 1.87 20.46
C ILE A 121 6.01 1.43 19.58
N TRP A 122 5.07 0.68 20.16
CA TRP A 122 3.88 0.28 19.43
C TRP A 122 3.04 1.47 18.96
N LYS A 123 2.84 2.49 19.82
CA LYS A 123 2.10 3.70 19.47
C LYS A 123 2.70 4.43 18.26
N VAL A 124 4.03 4.51 18.17
CA VAL A 124 4.71 5.10 17.01
C VAL A 124 4.50 4.26 15.75
N LYS A 125 4.60 2.93 15.85
CA LYS A 125 4.36 2.07 14.68
C LYS A 125 2.91 2.16 14.21
N GLN A 126 1.96 2.07 15.14
CA GLN A 126 0.53 2.18 14.87
C GLN A 126 0.17 3.52 14.21
N SER A 127 0.79 4.63 14.63
CA SER A 127 0.47 5.94 14.04
C SER A 127 0.76 5.99 12.55
N PHE A 128 1.78 5.29 12.04
CA PHE A 128 2.02 5.23 10.60
C PHE A 128 0.84 4.64 9.81
N ALA A 129 0.18 3.59 10.32
CA ALA A 129 -0.99 3.02 9.66
C ALA A 129 -2.20 3.96 9.71
N LEU A 130 -2.46 4.58 10.88
CA LEU A 130 -3.61 5.47 11.09
C LEU A 130 -3.47 6.79 10.32
N ASP A 131 -2.29 7.41 10.41
CA ASP A 131 -1.98 8.66 9.73
C ASP A 131 -1.90 8.42 8.21
N GLY A 132 -1.32 7.29 7.78
CA GLY A 132 -1.31 6.87 6.38
C GLY A 132 -2.72 6.67 5.82
N ASP A 133 -3.64 6.04 6.55
CA ASP A 133 -5.04 5.91 6.09
C ASP A 133 -5.73 7.27 5.93
N THR A 134 -5.53 8.17 6.89
CA THR A 134 -6.09 9.53 6.86
C THR A 134 -5.56 10.33 5.67
N GLU A 135 -4.24 10.31 5.47
CA GLU A 135 -3.57 11.07 4.41
C GLU A 135 -3.92 10.51 3.02
N THR A 136 -3.91 9.19 2.85
CA THR A 136 -4.26 8.55 1.56
C THR A 136 -5.72 8.81 1.18
N THR A 137 -6.63 8.88 2.16
CA THR A 137 -8.03 9.28 1.95
C THR A 137 -8.11 10.75 1.50
N THR A 138 -7.35 11.63 2.13
CA THR A 138 -7.27 13.05 1.77
C THR A 138 -6.75 13.22 0.33
N LEU A 139 -5.68 12.52 -0.03
CA LEU A 139 -5.08 12.56 -1.37
C LEU A 139 -6.03 12.04 -2.46
N LEU A 140 -6.76 10.94 -2.18
CA LEU A 140 -7.78 10.44 -3.11
C LEU A 140 -8.89 11.49 -3.33
N ASN A 141 -9.38 12.10 -2.25
CA ASN A 141 -10.41 13.14 -2.34
C ASN A 141 -9.90 14.38 -3.09
N MET A 142 -8.64 14.76 -2.90
CA MET A 142 -8.03 15.86 -3.65
C MET A 142 -7.97 15.56 -5.15
N ALA A 143 -7.59 14.33 -5.54
CA ALA A 143 -7.60 13.92 -6.95
C ALA A 143 -9.03 13.96 -7.53
N LEU A 144 -10.01 13.40 -6.81
CA LEU A 144 -11.42 13.37 -7.23
C LEU A 144 -12.07 14.76 -7.30
N LYS A 145 -11.66 15.73 -6.46
CA LYS A 145 -12.26 17.07 -6.45
C LYS A 145 -12.09 17.81 -7.79
N THR A 146 -11.12 17.41 -8.61
CA THR A 146 -10.91 17.98 -9.95
C THR A 146 -12.03 17.68 -10.93
N ILE A 147 -12.78 16.59 -10.71
CA ILE A 147 -13.88 16.13 -11.58
C ILE A 147 -15.23 16.07 -10.85
N SER A 148 -15.25 16.32 -9.55
CA SER A 148 -16.47 16.34 -8.75
C SER A 148 -17.22 17.67 -8.86
N THR A 149 -18.55 17.62 -8.81
CA THR A 149 -19.42 18.81 -8.74
C THR A 149 -20.11 18.90 -7.39
N ASP A 150 -20.42 20.10 -6.93
CA ASP A 150 -21.19 20.32 -5.69
C ASP A 150 -22.71 20.41 -5.95
N GLU A 151 -23.18 19.90 -7.09
CA GLU A 151 -24.59 19.88 -7.47
C GLU A 151 -25.40 18.96 -6.53
N PRO A 152 -26.55 19.43 -5.98
CA PRO A 152 -27.35 18.64 -5.05
C PRO A 152 -28.12 17.50 -5.73
N THR A 153 -28.22 17.51 -7.06
CA THR A 153 -28.90 16.49 -7.85
C THR A 153 -27.92 15.92 -8.87
N ILE A 154 -27.72 14.60 -8.81
CA ILE A 154 -26.78 13.88 -9.66
C ILE A 154 -27.50 13.46 -10.94
N ARG A 155 -27.14 14.11 -12.05
CA ARG A 155 -27.66 13.80 -13.40
C ARG A 155 -26.74 12.90 -14.21
N ALA A 156 -25.49 12.77 -13.79
CA ALA A 156 -24.50 11.91 -14.40
C ALA A 156 -23.35 11.68 -13.41
N PHE A 157 -22.64 10.58 -13.56
CA PHE A 157 -21.41 10.28 -12.82
C PHE A 157 -20.46 9.48 -13.69
N GLN A 158 -19.18 9.48 -13.32
CA GLN A 158 -18.13 8.80 -14.07
C GLN A 158 -17.61 7.60 -13.28
N ILE A 159 -17.43 6.47 -13.97
CA ILE A 159 -16.75 5.28 -13.44
C ILE A 159 -15.35 5.30 -14.03
N ILE A 160 -14.33 5.36 -13.16
CA ILE A 160 -12.92 5.43 -13.56
C ILE A 160 -12.22 4.13 -13.17
N ASN A 161 -11.48 3.55 -14.11
CA ASN A 161 -10.61 2.42 -13.89
C ASN A 161 -9.16 2.88 -13.82
N THR A 162 -8.57 2.81 -12.63
CA THR A 162 -7.18 3.15 -12.36
C THR A 162 -6.22 1.97 -12.56
N THR A 163 -6.68 0.83 -13.07
CA THR A 163 -5.83 -0.33 -13.39
C THR A 163 -5.41 -0.32 -14.86
N SER A 164 -4.33 -1.02 -15.19
CA SER A 164 -3.78 -1.11 -16.55
C SER A 164 -4.42 -2.20 -17.43
N TRP A 165 -5.56 -2.76 -17.01
CA TRP A 165 -6.33 -3.75 -17.77
C TRP A 165 -7.83 -3.41 -17.75
N ASN A 166 -8.59 -3.93 -18.73
CA ASN A 166 -10.03 -3.75 -18.76
C ASN A 166 -10.71 -4.42 -17.56
N ARG A 167 -11.68 -3.74 -16.96
CA ARG A 167 -12.36 -4.23 -15.75
C ARG A 167 -13.87 -4.29 -15.93
N THR A 168 -14.47 -5.38 -15.44
CA THR A 168 -15.90 -5.50 -15.20
C THR A 168 -16.09 -5.80 -13.72
N ASP A 169 -16.87 -5.01 -13.00
CA ASP A 169 -17.04 -5.18 -11.55
C ASP A 169 -18.35 -4.60 -11.02
N LEU A 170 -18.68 -4.96 -9.78
CA LEU A 170 -19.79 -4.39 -9.02
C LEU A 170 -19.45 -2.97 -8.58
N VAL A 171 -20.36 -2.04 -8.86
CA VAL A 171 -20.35 -0.67 -8.35
C VAL A 171 -21.54 -0.49 -7.43
N THR A 172 -21.28 0.11 -6.27
CA THR A 172 -22.30 0.47 -5.28
C THR A 172 -22.34 1.98 -5.14
N LEU A 173 -23.50 2.57 -5.43
CA LEU A 173 -23.77 3.98 -5.24
C LEU A 173 -24.29 4.23 -3.81
N PRO A 174 -23.81 5.29 -3.13
CA PRO A 174 -24.26 5.61 -1.78
C PRO A 174 -25.76 5.87 -1.68
N ALA A 175 -26.38 5.43 -0.57
CA ALA A 175 -27.81 5.62 -0.32
C ALA A 175 -28.25 7.10 -0.26
N ASN A 176 -27.32 8.00 0.07
CA ASN A 176 -27.56 9.44 0.17
C ASN A 176 -27.39 10.19 -1.17
N TRP A 177 -27.07 9.51 -2.27
CA TRP A 177 -27.01 10.12 -3.60
C TRP A 177 -28.43 10.46 -4.10
N ASN A 178 -28.66 11.75 -4.36
CA ASN A 178 -29.90 12.25 -4.94
C ASN A 178 -29.84 12.15 -6.47
N LEU A 179 -30.15 10.97 -7.02
CA LEU A 179 -30.20 10.74 -8.46
C LEU A 179 -31.40 11.45 -9.08
N ALA A 180 -31.18 12.16 -10.20
CA ALA A 180 -32.23 12.87 -10.93
C ALA A 180 -33.31 11.94 -11.49
N ASP A 181 -32.90 10.74 -11.90
CA ASP A 181 -33.78 9.68 -12.41
C ASP A 181 -33.48 8.37 -11.67
N SER A 182 -34.53 7.57 -11.49
CA SER A 182 -34.45 6.19 -11.01
C SER A 182 -33.81 5.24 -12.03
N ARG A 183 -33.90 5.58 -13.32
CA ARG A 183 -33.32 4.83 -14.43
C ARG A 183 -31.98 5.46 -14.80
N ILE A 184 -30.92 4.69 -14.64
CA ILE A 184 -29.59 5.05 -15.14
C ILE A 184 -29.33 4.40 -16.51
N THR A 185 -28.59 5.11 -17.34
CA THR A 185 -28.19 4.71 -18.68
C THR A 185 -26.68 4.85 -18.87
N ASP A 186 -26.11 4.06 -19.77
CA ASP A 186 -24.73 4.31 -20.21
C ASP A 186 -24.68 5.48 -21.20
N GLU A 187 -23.46 5.84 -21.61
CA GLU A 187 -23.18 6.92 -22.56
C GLU A 187 -23.83 6.77 -23.95
N VAL A 188 -24.37 5.58 -24.30
CA VAL A 188 -25.13 5.35 -25.54
C VAL A 188 -26.64 5.28 -25.30
N GLY A 189 -27.10 5.61 -24.09
CA GLY A 189 -28.52 5.61 -23.70
C GLY A 189 -29.08 4.22 -23.40
N LYS A 190 -28.23 3.19 -23.30
CA LYS A 190 -28.68 1.85 -22.95
C LYS A 190 -28.92 1.75 -21.45
N PRO A 191 -30.06 1.20 -21.01
CA PRO A 191 -30.35 1.06 -19.58
C PRO A 191 -29.34 0.17 -18.87
N VAL A 192 -28.87 0.62 -17.72
CA VAL A 192 -28.05 -0.19 -16.80
C VAL A 192 -28.97 -0.84 -15.78
N ILE A 193 -28.84 -2.16 -15.63
CA ILE A 193 -29.65 -2.92 -14.65
C ILE A 193 -29.12 -2.61 -13.26
N THR A 194 -29.98 -2.01 -12.43
CA THR A 194 -29.69 -1.67 -11.03
C THR A 194 -30.48 -2.52 -10.07
N GLN A 195 -29.94 -2.68 -8.86
CA GLN A 195 -30.64 -3.24 -7.71
C GLN A 195 -30.48 -2.30 -6.52
N ARG A 196 -31.60 -1.86 -5.94
CA ARG A 196 -31.57 -1.16 -4.65
C ARG A 196 -31.43 -2.18 -3.53
N LEU A 197 -30.44 -1.98 -2.68
CA LEU A 197 -30.14 -2.84 -1.53
C LEU A 197 -30.98 -2.44 -0.31
N GLN A 198 -31.03 -3.30 0.71
CA GLN A 198 -31.83 -3.07 1.92
C GLN A 198 -31.40 -1.82 2.70
N ASN A 199 -30.11 -1.45 2.62
CA ASN A 199 -29.55 -0.24 3.23
C ASN A 199 -29.78 1.03 2.40
N GLY A 200 -30.48 0.93 1.26
CA GLY A 200 -30.80 2.06 0.38
C GLY A 200 -29.76 2.34 -0.71
N GLU A 201 -28.58 1.70 -0.67
CA GLU A 201 -27.57 1.78 -1.74
C GLU A 201 -28.11 1.22 -3.06
N VAL A 202 -27.53 1.66 -4.17
CA VAL A 202 -27.88 1.15 -5.50
C VAL A 202 -26.67 0.45 -6.11
N ALA A 203 -26.80 -0.84 -6.39
CA ALA A 203 -25.74 -1.66 -6.97
C ALA A 203 -26.00 -1.95 -8.44
N PHE A 204 -24.94 -1.98 -9.25
CA PHE A 204 -24.98 -2.43 -10.64
C PHE A 204 -23.62 -2.94 -11.09
N VAL A 205 -23.58 -3.67 -12.21
CA VAL A 205 -22.31 -4.15 -12.79
C VAL A 205 -21.85 -3.17 -13.86
N ALA A 206 -20.70 -2.53 -13.61
CA ALA A 206 -20.00 -1.71 -14.58
C ALA A 206 -19.21 -2.62 -15.51
N ARG A 207 -19.55 -2.65 -16.80
CA ARG A 207 -18.97 -3.59 -17.78
C ARG A 207 -17.95 -2.91 -18.67
N ASP A 208 -16.85 -3.62 -18.89
CA ASP A 208 -15.82 -3.30 -19.88
C ASP A 208 -15.29 -1.87 -19.74
N ILE A 209 -14.99 -1.46 -18.50
CA ILE A 209 -14.35 -0.17 -18.25
C ILE A 209 -12.90 -0.26 -18.73
N PRO A 210 -12.48 0.59 -19.69
CA PRO A 210 -11.16 0.48 -20.30
C PRO A 210 -10.03 0.66 -19.29
N ALA A 211 -8.88 0.03 -19.53
CA ALA A 211 -7.66 0.27 -18.77
C ALA A 211 -7.33 1.77 -18.71
N LEU A 212 -6.99 2.30 -17.53
CA LEU A 212 -6.65 3.71 -17.31
C LEU A 212 -7.63 4.67 -17.99
N GLY A 213 -8.92 4.36 -17.93
CA GLY A 213 -9.97 5.09 -18.62
C GLY A 213 -11.26 5.13 -17.84
N SER A 214 -12.31 5.67 -18.46
CA SER A 214 -13.58 5.87 -17.79
C SER A 214 -14.78 5.65 -18.71
N LYS A 215 -15.96 5.50 -18.11
CA LYS A 215 -17.27 5.58 -18.79
C LYS A 215 -18.20 6.49 -18.01
N ASN A 216 -19.05 7.20 -18.75
CA ASN A 216 -20.08 8.05 -18.14
C ASN A 216 -21.39 7.28 -17.99
N ILE A 217 -22.05 7.48 -16.86
CA ILE A 217 -23.39 6.99 -16.57
C ILE A 217 -24.28 8.22 -16.39
N ILE A 218 -25.45 8.21 -17.03
CA ILE A 218 -26.44 9.29 -17.05
C ILE A 218 -27.70 8.80 -16.35
#